data_AF-A0A1J3CHS4-F1
#
_entry.id   AF-A0A1J3CHS4-F1
#
_cell.length_a   1.000
_cell.length_b   1.000
_cell.length_c   1.000
_cell.angle_alpha   90.00
_cell.angle_beta   90.00
_cell.angle_gamma   90.00
#
_symmetry.space_group_name_H-M   'P 1'
#
loop_
_entity.id
_entity.type
_entity.pdbx_description
1 polymer ?
#
loop_
_entity_poly.entity_id
_entity_poly.type
_entity_poly.pdbx_seq_one_letter_code
_entity_poly.pdbx_strand_id
1 'polypeptide(L)'
;KHLIYITGWSVYPNINLIRDPTRSRPGGNLKLGELLKKKADENVTVLMLVWDDRTSHEAFRRDGLMMTHDQETYDYFKNTKVRCVLCPRNPDNGESIVQGFRIATMFTHHQKTIVVDGEVGGSTTKRRIVSFLGGIDLCDGRYDTAEHPLFGTLNNVHSNDFHQPNFDGASIKMGGPREPWHDIHCKIDGPAALDVL
;
A
#
# COMPACT_ATOMS: atom_id res chain seq x y z
N LYS A 1 0.80 4.48 -18.96
CA LYS A 1 0.71 3.89 -20.32
C LYS A 1 1.75 2.80 -20.47
N HIS A 2 2.90 2.91 -19.80
CA HIS A 2 3.99 1.94 -19.92
C HIS A 2 4.29 1.25 -18.60
N LEU A 3 4.29 1.96 -17.47
CA LEU A 3 4.70 1.39 -16.19
C LEU A 3 3.93 1.91 -14.98
N ILE A 4 3.76 1.03 -13.99
CA ILE A 4 3.35 1.31 -12.61
C ILE A 4 4.20 0.42 -11.71
N TYR A 5 5.17 1.01 -11.01
CA TYR A 5 6.00 0.30 -10.04
C TYR A 5 5.65 0.76 -8.63
N ILE A 6 5.47 -0.20 -7.72
CA ILE A 6 5.04 0.06 -6.35
C ILE A 6 5.99 -0.64 -5.39
N THR A 7 6.44 0.08 -4.37
CA THR A 7 7.02 -0.52 -3.17
C THR A 7 6.14 -0.16 -1.97
N GLY A 8 5.94 -1.11 -1.06
CA GLY A 8 5.17 -0.87 0.14
C GLY A 8 5.63 -1.80 1.25
N TRP A 9 5.61 -1.28 2.48
CA TRP A 9 5.72 -2.12 3.66
C TRP A 9 4.49 -3.01 3.80
N SER A 10 3.32 -2.46 3.46
CA SER A 10 2.08 -3.22 3.26
C SER A 10 1.30 -2.60 2.11
N VAL A 11 0.65 -3.44 1.31
CA VAL A 11 -0.31 -3.02 0.29
C VAL A 11 -1.59 -3.79 0.56
N TYR A 12 -2.75 -3.16 0.44
CA TYR A 12 -4.04 -3.84 0.56
C TYR A 12 -4.89 -3.60 -0.70
N PRO A 13 -5.12 -4.63 -1.54
CA PRO A 13 -5.81 -4.46 -2.83
C PRO A 13 -7.24 -3.95 -2.72
N ASN A 14 -7.90 -4.19 -1.57
CA ASN A 14 -9.32 -3.90 -1.39
C ASN A 14 -9.62 -2.47 -0.88
N ILE A 15 -8.63 -1.56 -0.85
CA ILE A 15 -8.89 -0.15 -0.56
C ILE A 15 -9.45 0.61 -1.77
N ASN A 16 -10.22 1.66 -1.50
CA ASN A 16 -10.56 2.69 -2.47
C ASN A 16 -9.66 3.92 -2.25
N LEU A 17 -9.05 4.43 -3.33
CA LEU A 17 -8.19 5.61 -3.25
C LEU A 17 -8.97 6.92 -3.15
N ILE A 18 -10.18 6.97 -3.73
CA ILE A 18 -11.05 8.15 -3.74
C ILE A 18 -12.34 7.80 -3.01
N ARG A 19 -12.60 8.46 -1.87
CA ARG A 19 -13.78 8.17 -1.02
C ARG A 19 -14.63 9.40 -0.73
N ASP A 20 -14.10 10.60 -0.93
CA ASP A 20 -14.83 11.85 -0.73
C ASP A 20 -16.00 11.96 -1.73
N PRO A 21 -17.27 11.93 -1.26
CA PRO A 21 -18.42 12.01 -2.14
C PRO A 21 -18.55 13.36 -2.84
N THR A 22 -17.98 14.43 -2.27
CA THR A 22 -18.00 15.77 -2.86
C THR A 22 -16.93 15.96 -3.94
N ARG A 23 -15.94 15.06 -4.00
CA ARG A 23 -14.82 15.07 -4.96
C ARG A 23 -14.71 13.76 -5.74
N SER A 24 -15.87 13.21 -6.12
CA SER A 24 -15.94 12.00 -6.92
C SER A 24 -15.18 12.14 -8.25
N ARG A 25 -14.60 11.03 -8.73
CA ARG A 25 -13.96 10.95 -10.04
C ARG A 25 -14.47 9.72 -10.80
N PRO A 26 -14.56 9.78 -12.15
CA PRO A 26 -14.85 8.60 -12.96
C PRO A 26 -13.91 7.45 -12.61
N GLY A 27 -14.47 6.29 -12.24
CA GLY A 27 -13.70 5.11 -11.81
C GLY A 27 -13.12 5.19 -10.40
N GLY A 28 -13.43 6.21 -9.59
CA GLY A 28 -12.91 6.37 -8.23
C GLY A 28 -13.40 5.31 -7.23
N ASN A 29 -14.50 4.62 -7.56
CA ASN A 29 -15.04 3.50 -6.79
C ASN A 29 -14.33 2.16 -7.07
N LEU A 30 -13.39 2.11 -8.01
CA LEU A 30 -12.56 0.92 -8.23
C LEU A 30 -11.65 0.69 -7.02
N LYS A 31 -11.55 -0.58 -6.62
CA LYS A 31 -10.53 -1.02 -5.67
C LYS A 31 -9.15 -0.92 -6.30
N LEU A 32 -8.13 -0.67 -5.49
CA LEU A 32 -6.74 -0.58 -5.95
C LEU A 32 -6.33 -1.81 -6.76
N GLY A 33 -6.66 -3.00 -6.27
CA GLY A 33 -6.35 -4.26 -6.94
C GLY A 33 -6.95 -4.38 -8.35
N GLU A 34 -8.23 -4.08 -8.48
CA GLU A 34 -8.95 -4.10 -9.76
C GLU A 34 -8.40 -3.06 -10.74
N LEU A 35 -8.04 -1.86 -10.23
CA LEU A 35 -7.38 -0.85 -11.05
C LEU A 35 -6.05 -1.37 -11.61
N LEU A 36 -5.20 -1.98 -10.77
CA LEU A 36 -3.90 -2.49 -11.19
C LEU A 36 -4.03 -3.65 -12.20
N LYS A 37 -4.97 -4.58 -11.98
CA LYS A 37 -5.27 -5.66 -12.93
C LYS A 37 -5.71 -5.10 -14.28
N LYS A 38 -6.66 -4.16 -14.29
CA LYS A 38 -7.11 -3.47 -15.50
C LYS A 38 -5.96 -2.80 -16.24
N LYS A 39 -5.08 -2.08 -15.53
CA LYS A 39 -3.91 -1.44 -16.17
C LYS A 39 -2.96 -2.47 -16.77
N ALA A 40 -2.72 -3.59 -16.09
CA ALA A 40 -1.90 -4.66 -16.61
C ALA A 40 -2.53 -5.33 -17.85
N ASP A 41 -3.86 -5.47 -17.88
CA ASP A 41 -4.59 -5.98 -19.05
C ASP A 41 -4.55 -5.04 -20.25
N GLU A 42 -4.44 -3.73 -20.01
CA GLU A 42 -4.20 -2.70 -21.03
C GLU A 42 -2.70 -2.61 -21.44
N ASN A 43 -1.90 -3.64 -21.14
CA ASN A 43 -0.47 -3.75 -21.45
C ASN A 43 0.44 -2.73 -20.73
N VAL A 44 0.02 -2.21 -19.58
CA VAL A 44 0.93 -1.47 -18.69
C VAL A 44 1.74 -2.46 -17.88
N THR A 45 3.05 -2.26 -17.76
CA THR A 45 3.91 -3.08 -16.90
C THR A 45 3.63 -2.71 -15.44
N VAL A 46 2.99 -3.61 -14.68
CA VAL A 46 2.70 -3.39 -13.26
C VAL A 46 3.58 -4.30 -12.42
N LEU A 47 4.54 -3.72 -11.70
CA LEU A 47 5.47 -4.42 -10.82
C LEU A 47 5.27 -3.95 -9.38
N MET A 48 5.34 -4.87 -8.42
CA MET A 48 5.19 -4.55 -7.01
C MET A 48 6.17 -5.35 -6.16
N LEU A 49 6.89 -4.66 -5.28
CA LEU A 49 7.68 -5.23 -4.19
C LEU A 49 6.96 -4.93 -2.88
N VAL A 50 6.34 -5.96 -2.28
CA VAL A 50 5.72 -5.85 -0.95
C VAL A 50 6.68 -6.50 0.04
N TRP A 51 6.90 -5.90 1.20
CA TRP A 51 7.71 -6.54 2.24
C TRP A 51 7.11 -7.91 2.62
N ASP A 52 7.96 -8.92 2.69
CA ASP A 52 7.62 -10.28 3.11
C ASP A 52 7.71 -10.38 4.65
N ASP A 53 6.57 -10.35 5.34
CA ASP A 53 6.53 -10.61 6.77
C ASP A 53 6.69 -12.12 6.97
N ARG A 54 7.90 -12.56 7.32
CA ARG A 54 8.17 -13.99 7.56
C ARG A 54 7.34 -14.62 8.67
N THR A 55 6.64 -13.83 9.49
CA THR A 55 5.72 -14.31 10.51
C THR A 55 4.31 -14.59 9.98
N SER A 56 3.98 -14.15 8.75
CA SER A 56 2.71 -14.43 8.06
C SER A 56 2.61 -15.86 7.50
N HIS A 57 3.75 -16.56 7.38
CA HIS A 57 3.87 -17.85 6.71
C HIS A 57 3.67 -19.08 7.61
N GLU A 58 3.93 -18.99 8.92
CA GLU A 58 3.90 -20.17 9.81
C GLU A 58 3.29 -19.86 11.19
N ALA A 59 2.24 -20.61 11.53
CA ALA A 59 1.63 -20.76 12.86
C ALA A 59 0.89 -19.56 13.50
N PHE A 60 1.07 -18.32 13.02
CA PHE A 60 0.32 -17.15 13.49
C PHE A 60 -0.48 -16.55 12.33
N ARG A 61 -1.57 -15.84 12.65
CA ARG A 61 -2.64 -15.42 11.73
C ARG A 61 -2.10 -14.86 10.39
N ARG A 62 -2.88 -14.99 9.30
CA ARG A 62 -2.49 -14.56 7.92
C ARG A 62 -2.00 -13.10 7.83
N ASP A 63 -2.38 -12.26 8.78
CA ASP A 63 -1.96 -10.85 8.85
C ASP A 63 -0.55 -10.65 9.45
N GLY A 64 0.14 -11.74 9.85
CA GLY A 64 1.42 -11.68 10.56
C GLY A 64 1.30 -11.07 11.96
N LEU A 65 2.44 -10.94 12.66
CA LEU A 65 2.49 -10.19 13.93
C LEU A 65 2.40 -8.67 13.70
N MET A 66 2.67 -8.23 12.47
CA MET A 66 2.76 -6.81 12.12
C MET A 66 1.51 -6.27 11.42
N MET A 67 0.44 -7.06 11.28
CA MET A 67 -0.79 -6.67 10.58
C MET A 67 -0.53 -6.18 9.14
N THR A 68 0.29 -6.90 8.40
CA THR A 68 0.49 -6.68 6.97
C THR A 68 -0.48 -7.51 6.14
N HIS A 69 -0.73 -7.06 4.90
CA HIS A 69 -1.53 -7.80 3.91
C HIS A 69 -0.64 -8.42 2.83
N ASP A 70 0.61 -8.76 3.15
CA ASP A 70 1.64 -9.23 2.22
C ASP A 70 1.19 -10.51 1.49
N GLN A 71 0.89 -11.59 2.23
CA GLN A 71 0.49 -12.86 1.63
C GLN A 71 -0.87 -12.76 0.92
N GLU A 72 -1.83 -12.02 1.49
CA GLU A 72 -3.13 -11.75 0.86
C GLU A 72 -2.96 -11.02 -0.48
N THR A 73 -2.10 -10.01 -0.53
CA THR A 73 -1.80 -9.23 -1.74
C THR A 73 -1.14 -10.08 -2.80
N TYR A 74 -0.15 -10.87 -2.40
CA TYR A 74 0.52 -11.80 -3.31
C TYR A 74 -0.49 -12.75 -3.95
N ASP A 75 -1.33 -13.39 -3.14
CA ASP A 75 -2.35 -14.32 -3.62
C ASP A 75 -3.42 -13.63 -4.48
N TYR A 76 -3.80 -12.40 -4.15
CA TYR A 76 -4.77 -11.61 -4.92
C TYR A 76 -4.30 -11.32 -6.36
N PHE A 77 -3.00 -11.13 -6.57
CA PHE A 77 -2.40 -10.91 -7.90
C PHE A 77 -1.85 -12.18 -8.55
N LYS A 78 -1.85 -13.31 -7.83
CA LYS A 78 -1.45 -14.61 -8.37
C LYS A 78 -2.25 -14.93 -9.64
N ASN A 79 -1.55 -15.40 -10.67
CA ASN A 79 -2.12 -15.71 -11.98
C ASN A 79 -2.75 -14.51 -12.73
N THR A 80 -2.35 -13.28 -12.39
CA THR A 80 -2.70 -12.08 -13.16
C THR A 80 -1.48 -11.51 -13.90
N LYS A 81 -1.67 -10.46 -14.70
CA LYS A 81 -0.57 -9.74 -15.36
C LYS A 81 0.18 -8.77 -14.44
N VAL A 82 -0.31 -8.56 -13.22
CA VAL A 82 0.41 -7.79 -12.19
C VAL A 82 1.48 -8.69 -11.59
N ARG A 83 2.74 -8.23 -11.60
CA ARG A 83 3.86 -8.98 -11.01
C ARG A 83 4.10 -8.49 -9.58
N CYS A 84 3.47 -9.16 -8.63
CA CYS A 84 3.69 -8.96 -7.20
C CYS A 84 4.79 -9.92 -6.70
N VAL A 85 5.78 -9.39 -6.00
CA VAL A 85 6.88 -10.14 -5.39
C VAL A 85 6.94 -9.79 -3.91
N LEU A 86 6.93 -10.83 -3.07
CA LEU A 86 7.23 -10.74 -1.66
C LEU A 86 8.74 -10.56 -1.49
N CYS A 87 9.15 -9.48 -0.84
CA CYS A 87 10.52 -9.03 -0.74
C CYS A 87 11.02 -9.14 0.71
N PRO A 88 11.78 -10.20 1.05
CA PRO A 88 12.32 -10.36 2.39
C PRO A 88 13.49 -9.42 2.65
N ARG A 89 13.55 -8.86 3.86
CA ARG A 89 14.69 -8.05 4.31
C ARG A 89 15.60 -8.89 5.21
N ASN A 90 16.83 -9.14 4.77
CA ASN A 90 17.87 -9.73 5.60
C ASN A 90 18.80 -8.62 6.13
N PRO A 91 19.11 -8.55 7.43
CA PRO A 91 20.10 -7.60 7.97
C PRO A 91 21.52 -7.90 7.45
N ASP A 92 22.34 -6.85 7.34
CA ASP A 92 23.73 -6.96 6.87
C ASP A 92 24.65 -7.44 8.04
N ASN A 93 24.99 -8.74 8.04
CA ASN A 93 25.95 -9.50 8.88
C ASN A 93 25.74 -9.59 10.42
N GLY A 94 26.03 -10.77 10.98
CA GLY A 94 26.90 -10.82 12.17
C GLY A 94 26.64 -11.76 13.35
N GLU A 95 25.57 -12.57 13.43
CA GLU A 95 25.29 -13.32 14.67
C GLU A 95 24.80 -14.77 14.46
N SER A 96 24.82 -15.56 15.54
CA SER A 96 24.45 -17.00 15.53
C SER A 96 23.10 -17.25 14.84
N ILE A 97 22.90 -18.43 14.24
CA ILE A 97 21.69 -18.78 13.45
C ILE A 97 20.37 -18.39 14.16
N VAL A 98 20.29 -18.61 15.49
CA VAL A 98 19.10 -18.29 16.30
C VAL A 98 18.88 -16.78 16.43
N GLN A 99 19.96 -16.02 16.61
CA GLN A 99 19.89 -14.57 16.73
C GLN A 99 19.66 -13.92 15.36
N GLY A 100 20.28 -14.46 14.31
CA GLY A 100 20.02 -14.12 12.92
C GLY A 100 18.55 -14.32 12.53
N PHE A 101 17.89 -15.39 12.98
CA PHE A 101 16.47 -15.61 12.71
C PHE A 101 15.57 -14.56 13.39
N ARG A 102 15.80 -14.28 14.69
CA ARG A 102 15.04 -13.26 15.44
C ARG A 102 15.24 -11.85 14.88
N ILE A 103 16.46 -11.52 14.48
CA ILE A 103 16.80 -10.20 13.94
C ILE A 103 16.27 -10.07 12.50
N ALA A 104 16.33 -11.12 11.68
CA ALA A 104 15.78 -11.09 10.32
C ALA A 104 14.26 -10.91 10.27
N THR A 105 13.53 -11.30 11.33
CA THR A 105 12.09 -10.99 11.44
C THR A 105 11.78 -9.57 11.91
N MET A 106 12.78 -8.81 12.39
CA MET A 106 12.60 -7.45 12.91
C MET A 106 12.87 -6.34 11.89
N PHE A 107 13.62 -6.64 10.80
CA PHE A 107 13.92 -5.67 9.76
C PHE A 107 12.95 -5.78 8.60
N THR A 108 12.59 -4.62 8.05
CA THR A 108 11.56 -4.52 7.01
C THR A 108 12.04 -3.73 5.81
N HIS A 109 11.45 -3.99 4.65
CA HIS A 109 11.46 -3.00 3.57
C HIS A 109 10.38 -1.97 3.87
N HIS A 110 10.78 -0.78 4.31
CA HIS A 110 9.85 0.25 4.78
C HIS A 110 9.55 1.36 3.76
N GLN A 111 10.10 1.23 2.55
CA GLN A 111 9.88 2.15 1.44
C GLN A 111 8.39 2.12 1.03
N LYS A 112 7.80 3.31 0.88
CA LYS A 112 6.49 3.48 0.24
C LYS A 112 6.69 4.33 -0.99
N THR A 113 6.69 3.70 -2.17
CA THR A 113 6.90 4.43 -3.43
C THR A 113 5.90 4.01 -4.48
N ILE A 114 5.53 4.97 -5.34
CA ILE A 114 4.77 4.71 -6.56
C ILE A 114 5.48 5.43 -7.70
N VAL A 115 5.87 4.70 -8.73
CA VAL A 115 6.52 5.27 -9.92
C VAL A 115 5.66 4.95 -11.13
N VAL A 116 5.31 5.99 -11.88
CA VAL A 116 4.45 5.88 -13.06
C VAL A 116 5.01 6.74 -14.19
N ASP A 117 4.66 6.39 -15.42
CA ASP A 117 4.81 7.33 -16.51
C ASP A 117 3.59 8.30 -16.54
N GLY A 118 3.83 9.58 -16.83
CA GLY A 118 2.85 10.68 -16.88
C GLY A 118 2.95 11.46 -18.20
N GLU A 119 1.91 12.21 -18.57
CA GLU A 119 1.91 13.02 -19.80
C GLU A 119 2.75 14.29 -19.65
N VAL A 120 3.33 14.75 -20.75
CA VAL A 120 4.11 16.00 -20.81
C VAL A 120 3.30 17.07 -21.55
N GLY A 121 2.83 18.11 -20.84
CA GLY A 121 2.24 19.30 -21.46
C GLY A 121 1.07 19.02 -22.43
N GLY A 122 0.20 18.06 -22.11
CA GLY A 122 -0.93 17.66 -22.98
C GLY A 122 -0.54 16.88 -24.24
N SER A 123 0.74 16.50 -24.38
CA SER A 123 1.19 15.62 -25.46
C SER A 123 0.65 14.21 -25.26
N THR A 124 0.08 13.64 -26.34
CA THR A 124 -0.42 12.26 -26.34
C THR A 124 0.68 11.22 -26.52
N THR A 125 1.86 11.64 -27.02
CA THR A 125 2.98 10.77 -27.38
C THR A 125 4.17 10.87 -26.42
N LYS A 126 4.45 12.05 -25.87
CA LYS A 126 5.57 12.24 -24.93
C LYS A 126 5.14 11.89 -23.51
N ARG A 127 6.00 11.13 -22.84
CA ARG A 127 5.83 10.64 -21.47
C ARG A 127 7.03 11.04 -20.63
N ARG A 128 6.83 11.20 -19.33
CA ARG A 128 7.89 11.41 -18.34
C ARG A 128 7.61 10.60 -17.09
N ILE A 129 8.63 10.36 -16.29
CA ILE A 129 8.45 9.68 -15.00
C ILE A 129 7.89 10.65 -13.97
N VAL A 130 7.00 10.14 -13.13
CA VAL A 130 6.45 10.78 -11.93
C VAL A 130 6.55 9.78 -10.81
N SER A 131 7.07 10.22 -9.68
CA SER A 131 7.30 9.35 -8.53
C SER A 131 6.61 9.91 -7.30
N PHE A 132 6.20 9.06 -6.40
CA PHE A 132 5.61 9.40 -5.11
C PHE A 132 6.38 8.67 -4.02
N LEU A 133 6.65 9.35 -2.91
CA LEU A 133 7.19 8.73 -1.70
C LEU A 133 6.79 9.50 -0.45
N GLY A 134 6.80 8.83 0.71
CA GLY A 134 6.40 9.40 1.99
C GLY A 134 6.12 8.34 3.04
N GLY A 135 5.28 8.65 4.03
CA GLY A 135 4.87 7.73 5.10
C GLY A 135 3.64 6.87 4.78
N ILE A 136 2.84 7.28 3.80
CA ILE A 136 1.56 6.63 3.48
C ILE A 136 1.76 5.37 2.61
N ASP A 137 1.55 4.19 3.19
CA ASP A 137 1.37 2.93 2.45
C ASP A 137 0.00 2.87 1.76
N LEU A 138 -0.09 2.09 0.68
CA LEU A 138 -1.36 1.79 -0.01
C LEU A 138 -2.12 0.65 0.70
N CYS A 139 -2.45 0.81 1.98
CA CYS A 139 -3.22 -0.16 2.75
C CYS A 139 -4.34 0.46 3.60
N ASP A 140 -5.05 -0.37 4.35
CA ASP A 140 -6.13 -0.02 5.27
C ASP A 140 -5.68 0.96 6.37
N GLY A 141 -6.60 1.76 6.89
CA GLY A 141 -6.38 2.72 7.97
C GLY A 141 -5.70 4.03 7.59
N ARG A 142 -5.07 4.11 6.40
CA ARG A 142 -4.25 5.26 5.96
C ARG A 142 -5.05 6.41 5.34
N TYR A 143 -6.26 6.13 4.85
CA TYR A 143 -7.12 7.18 4.32
C TYR A 143 -7.60 8.05 5.49
N ASP A 144 -7.34 9.35 5.44
CA ASP A 144 -7.88 10.30 6.40
C ASP A 144 -7.89 11.73 5.81
N THR A 145 -8.47 12.65 6.55
CA THR A 145 -8.45 14.08 6.26
C THR A 145 -7.91 14.85 7.48
N ALA A 146 -7.59 16.14 7.31
CA ALA A 146 -7.02 16.95 8.40
C ALA A 146 -7.95 17.10 9.62
N GLU A 147 -9.25 16.83 9.44
CA GLU A 147 -10.25 16.83 10.50
C GLU A 147 -10.11 15.65 11.47
N HIS A 148 -9.43 14.56 11.07
CA HIS A 148 -9.17 13.37 11.89
C HIS A 148 -10.37 12.89 12.73
N PRO A 149 -11.55 12.66 12.12
CA PRO A 149 -12.77 12.35 12.86
C PRO A 149 -12.69 10.99 13.56
N LEU A 150 -12.88 10.99 14.87
CA LEU A 150 -12.89 9.76 15.69
C LEU A 150 -14.12 8.87 15.49
N PHE A 151 -15.29 9.50 15.29
CA PHE A 151 -16.60 8.82 15.22
C PHE A 151 -17.42 9.18 13.98
N GLY A 152 -17.32 10.42 13.48
CA GLY A 152 -18.24 10.98 12.49
C GLY A 152 -18.20 10.32 11.11
N THR A 153 -17.18 9.52 10.82
CA THR A 153 -16.95 8.88 9.51
C THR A 153 -17.08 7.36 9.54
N LEU A 154 -17.39 6.78 10.71
CA LEU A 154 -17.55 5.33 10.88
C LEU A 154 -18.71 4.77 10.04
N ASN A 155 -19.78 5.54 9.85
CA ASN A 155 -20.90 5.14 8.98
C ASN A 155 -20.72 5.57 7.50
N ASN A 156 -19.51 5.99 7.10
CA ASN A 156 -19.23 6.48 5.75
C ASN A 156 -17.84 6.00 5.27
N VAL A 157 -16.87 6.89 5.08
CA VAL A 157 -15.58 6.60 4.40
C VAL A 157 -14.69 5.60 5.14
N HIS A 158 -14.92 5.40 6.45
CA HIS A 158 -14.23 4.41 7.28
C HIS A 158 -15.10 3.18 7.63
N SER A 159 -16.30 3.06 7.06
CA SER A 159 -17.22 1.93 7.35
C SER A 159 -16.65 0.55 7.01
N ASN A 160 -15.79 0.50 5.99
CA ASN A 160 -15.08 -0.70 5.56
C ASN A 160 -13.55 -0.54 5.70
N ASP A 161 -13.11 0.40 6.55
CA ASP A 161 -11.71 0.75 6.76
C ASP A 161 -11.48 1.26 8.20
N PHE A 162 -12.02 0.52 9.16
CA PHE A 162 -11.85 0.82 10.58
C PHE A 162 -10.50 0.31 11.07
N HIS A 163 -9.64 1.23 11.48
CA HIS A 163 -8.33 0.93 12.05
C HIS A 163 -8.29 1.38 13.51
N GLN A 164 -7.99 0.45 14.42
CA GLN A 164 -7.81 0.71 15.86
C GLN A 164 -7.01 -0.46 16.47
N PRO A 165 -5.68 -0.45 16.35
CA PRO A 165 -4.83 -1.52 16.87
C PRO A 165 -4.58 -1.41 18.38
N ASN A 166 -4.95 -0.29 19.02
CA ASN A 166 -4.58 -0.03 20.41
C ASN A 166 -5.50 -0.71 21.44
N PHE A 167 -6.65 -1.24 21.03
CA PHE A 167 -7.59 -1.92 21.91
C PHE A 167 -7.90 -3.32 21.39
N ASP A 168 -7.68 -4.32 22.24
CA ASP A 168 -8.04 -5.70 21.94
C ASP A 168 -9.55 -5.83 21.65
N GLY A 169 -9.87 -6.45 20.51
CA GLY A 169 -11.26 -6.66 20.09
C GLY A 169 -11.95 -5.40 19.53
N ALA A 170 -11.22 -4.32 19.28
CA ALA A 170 -11.77 -3.16 18.58
C ALA A 170 -12.37 -3.58 17.23
N SER A 171 -13.60 -3.17 16.98
CA SER A 171 -14.25 -3.39 15.69
C SER A 171 -15.30 -2.32 15.47
N ILE A 172 -15.61 -2.02 14.21
CA ILE A 172 -16.61 -1.02 13.87
C ILE A 172 -18.00 -1.32 14.46
N LYS A 173 -18.31 -2.60 14.72
CA LYS A 173 -19.56 -3.03 15.37
C LYS A 173 -19.66 -2.59 16.84
N MET A 174 -18.53 -2.43 17.50
CA MET A 174 -18.43 -1.95 18.88
C MET A 174 -18.38 -0.41 18.95
N GLY A 175 -18.35 0.27 17.80
CA GLY A 175 -18.21 1.71 17.70
C GLY A 175 -16.76 2.19 17.65
N GLY A 176 -16.58 3.49 17.85
CA GLY A 176 -15.27 4.13 17.87
C GLY A 176 -14.65 4.23 19.28
N PRO A 177 -13.56 4.99 19.42
CA PRO A 177 -12.93 5.79 18.36
C PRO A 177 -12.13 4.92 17.38
N ARG A 178 -12.12 5.25 16.09
CA ARG A 178 -11.00 4.81 15.22
C ARG A 178 -9.72 5.51 15.66
N GLU A 179 -8.57 4.97 15.27
CA GLU A 179 -7.30 5.70 15.31
C GLU A 179 -7.17 6.53 14.01
N PRO A 180 -7.23 7.88 14.07
CA PRO A 180 -6.97 8.72 12.91
C PRO A 180 -5.53 8.60 12.44
N TRP A 181 -5.29 8.86 11.16
CA TRP A 181 -3.98 8.72 10.54
C TRP A 181 -3.46 10.08 10.08
N HIS A 182 -2.55 10.67 10.85
CA HIS A 182 -1.83 11.88 10.45
C HIS A 182 -0.51 11.51 9.78
N ASP A 183 -0.32 11.89 8.51
CA ASP A 183 0.86 11.51 7.74
C ASP A 183 1.06 12.44 6.53
N ILE A 184 2.24 12.37 5.92
CA ILE A 184 2.67 13.21 4.80
C ILE A 184 3.22 12.34 3.67
N HIS A 185 2.94 12.76 2.44
CA HIS A 185 3.44 12.15 1.22
C HIS A 185 3.73 13.22 0.18
N CYS A 186 4.65 12.97 -0.75
CA CYS A 186 4.98 13.93 -1.80
C CYS A 186 4.88 13.31 -3.20
N LYS A 187 4.70 14.18 -4.19
CA LYS A 187 4.86 13.87 -5.61
C LYS A 187 6.14 14.53 -6.10
N ILE A 188 7.03 13.74 -6.67
CA ILE A 188 8.25 14.21 -7.32
C ILE A 188 8.03 14.26 -8.83
N ASP A 189 8.42 15.39 -9.39
CA ASP A 189 8.28 15.74 -10.80
C ASP A 189 9.61 16.35 -11.28
N GLY A 190 9.97 16.12 -12.54
CA GLY A 190 11.27 16.50 -13.10
C GLY A 190 12.35 15.43 -12.91
N PRO A 191 13.64 15.80 -13.07
CA PRO A 191 14.74 14.83 -13.10
C PRO A 191 14.81 13.90 -11.89
N ALA A 192 14.54 14.41 -10.69
CA ALA A 192 14.58 13.63 -9.45
C ALA A 192 13.58 12.47 -9.40
N ALA A 193 12.54 12.46 -10.26
CA ALA A 193 11.62 11.34 -10.33
C ALA A 193 12.31 10.07 -10.86
N LEU A 194 13.36 10.22 -11.68
CA LEU A 194 14.16 9.09 -12.19
C LEU A 194 15.04 8.46 -11.11
N ASP A 195 15.45 9.21 -10.09
CA ASP A 195 16.27 8.66 -8.99
C ASP A 195 15.47 7.71 -8.09
N VAL A 196 14.13 7.81 -8.12
CA VAL A 196 13.20 6.93 -7.39
C VAL A 196 12.85 5.67 -8.20
N LEU A 197 12.95 5.73 -9.54
CA LEU A 197 12.64 4.63 -10.46
C LEU A 197 13.70 3.53 -10.38
#